data_AF-A0A959N0K7-F1
#
_entry.id   AF-A0A959N0K7-F1
#
_cell.length_a   1.000
_cell.length_b   1.000
_cell.length_c   1.000
_cell.angle_alpha   90.00
_cell.angle_beta   90.00
_cell.angle_gamma   90.00
#
_symmetry.space_group_name_H-M   'P 1'
#
loop_
_entity.id
_entity.type
_entity.pdbx_description
1 polymer ?
#
loop_
_entity_poly.entity_id
_entity_poly.type
_entity_poly.pdbx_seq_one_letter_code
_entity_poly.pdbx_strand_id
1 'polypeptide(L)' 'MAKTRSAEQTFESSFKRLEDILNKLENDINETPLDDVMNYYQEGLELLKFCRTKLNETELKIEKIKAGQ' A
#
# COMPACT_ATOMS: atom_id res chain seq x y z
N MET A 1 27.45 -11.65 8.40
CA MET A 1 26.38 -10.81 8.98
C MET A 1 25.77 -10.02 7.83
N ALA A 2 24.60 -10.44 7.33
CA ALA A 2 23.99 -9.90 6.13
C ALA A 2 23.26 -8.59 6.46
N LYS A 3 23.59 -7.57 5.67
CA LYS A 3 23.13 -6.19 5.73
C LYS A 3 21.60 -6.13 5.75
N THR A 4 21.04 -5.67 6.86
CA THR A 4 19.63 -5.25 6.96
C THR A 4 19.39 -4.18 5.90
N ARG A 5 18.87 -4.58 4.74
CA ARG A 5 18.17 -3.67 3.85
C ARG A 5 16.95 -3.23 4.64
N SER A 6 16.97 -2.00 5.16
CA SER A 6 15.73 -1.29 5.47
C SER A 6 14.80 -1.53 4.29
N ALA A 7 13.71 -2.27 4.50
CA ALA A 7 12.80 -2.63 3.44
C ALA A 7 12.23 -1.32 2.91
N GLU A 8 12.78 -0.83 1.80
CA GLU A 8 12.15 0.25 1.06
C GLU A 8 10.73 -0.20 0.79
N GLN A 9 9.78 0.62 1.21
CA GLN A 9 8.36 0.33 1.05
C GLN A 9 8.08 0.12 -0.44
N THR A 10 7.87 -1.13 -0.87
CA THR A 10 7.61 -1.47 -2.28
C THR A 10 6.12 -1.41 -2.58
N PHE A 11 5.77 -1.41 -3.86
CA PHE A 11 4.38 -1.50 -4.29
C PHE A 11 3.75 -2.79 -3.76
N GLU A 12 4.40 -3.93 -3.98
CA GLU A 12 3.90 -5.25 -3.61
C GLU A 12 3.72 -5.37 -2.09
N SER A 13 4.69 -4.90 -1.30
CA SER A 13 4.59 -4.96 0.17
C SER A 13 3.49 -4.04 0.69
N SER A 14 3.34 -2.84 0.11
CA SER A 14 2.31 -1.87 0.51
C SER A 14 0.92 -2.33 0.12
N PHE A 15 0.79 -2.92 -1.06
CA PHE A 15 -0.47 -3.45 -1.56
C PHE A 15 -0.91 -4.65 -0.73
N LYS A 16 0.01 -5.58 -0.42
CA LYS A 16 -0.26 -6.70 0.48
C LYS A 16 -0.73 -6.24 1.86
N ARG A 17 -0.07 -5.22 2.43
CA ARG A 17 -0.50 -4.63 3.71
C ARG A 17 -1.89 -4.00 3.63
N LEU A 18 -2.20 -3.32 2.53
CA LEU A 18 -3.52 -2.74 2.30
C LEU A 18 -4.61 -3.83 2.24
N GLU A 19 -4.36 -4.95 1.55
CA GLU A 19 -5.28 -6.10 1.55
C GLU A 19 -5.49 -6.67 2.96
N ASP A 20 -4.42 -6.80 3.74
CA ASP A 20 -4.51 -7.33 5.11
C ASP A 20 -5.33 -6.39 6.01
N ILE A 21 -5.19 -5.08 5.84
CA ILE A 21 -5.99 -4.07 6.54
C ILE A 21 -7.47 -4.19 6.14
N LEU A 22 -7.77 -4.31 4.85
CA LEU A 22 -9.15 -4.49 4.39
C LEU A 22 -9.78 -5.75 4.97
N ASN A 23 -9.02 -6.86 4.98
CA ASN A 23 -9.47 -8.11 5.59
C ASN A 23 -9.82 -7.92 7.07
N LYS A 24 -8.95 -7.25 7.85
CA LYS A 24 -9.22 -6.96 9.27
C LYS A 24 -10.45 -6.08 9.48
N LEU A 25 -10.63 -5.06 8.64
CA LEU A 25 -11.76 -4.14 8.73
C LEU A 25 -13.09 -4.78 8.30
N GLU A 26 -13.06 -5.79 7.44
CA GLU A 26 -14.26 -6.47 6.94
C GLU A 26 -14.64 -7.70 7.77
N ASN A 27 -13.65 -8.52 8.14
CA ASN A 27 -13.89 -9.82 8.77
C ASN A 27 -13.66 -9.81 10.28
N ASP A 28 -12.70 -9.02 10.77
CA ASP A 28 -12.26 -9.07 12.17
C ASP A 28 -12.71 -7.84 12.99
N ILE A 29 -13.60 -7.00 12.45
CA ILE A 29 -13.98 -5.72 13.05
C ILE A 29 -14.63 -5.86 14.45
N ASN A 30 -15.35 -6.96 14.70
CA ASN A 30 -15.99 -7.22 15.98
C ASN A 30 -14.98 -7.64 17.07
N GLU A 31 -13.81 -8.12 16.66
CA GLU A 31 -12.71 -8.56 17.55
C GLU A 31 -11.61 -7.50 17.65
N THR A 32 -11.67 -6.47 16.80
CA THR A 32 -10.70 -5.39 16.72
C THR A 32 -11.10 -4.23 17.66
N PRO A 33 -10.22 -3.79 18.58
CA PRO A 33 -10.47 -2.61 19.40
C PRO A 33 -10.76 -1.37 18.54
N LEU A 34 -11.69 -0.51 18.98
CA LEU A 34 -12.11 0.67 18.21
C LEU A 34 -10.92 1.61 17.86
N ASP A 35 -9.96 1.76 18.77
CA ASP A 35 -8.75 2.56 18.52
C ASP A 35 -7.89 1.97 17.39
N ASP A 36 -7.83 0.63 17.29
CA ASP A 36 -7.10 -0.05 16.22
C ASP A 36 -7.83 0.07 14.88
N VAL A 37 -9.17 0.09 14.87
CA VAL A 37 -9.96 0.35 13.65
C VAL A 37 -9.59 1.70 13.05
N MET A 38 -9.46 2.75 13.87
CA MET A 38 -9.04 4.07 13.40
C MET A 38 -7.62 4.08 12.85
N ASN A 39 -6.70 3.36 13.50
CA ASN A 39 -5.31 3.23 13.04
C ASN A 39 -5.24 2.51 11.69
N TYR A 40 -5.95 1.38 11.55
CA TYR A 40 -6.02 0.63 10.29
C TYR A 40 -6.63 1.44 9.16
N TYR A 41 -7.67 2.23 9.46
CA TYR A 41 -8.27 3.12 8.46
C TYR A 41 -7.28 4.17 7.96
N GLN A 42 -6.57 4.84 8.88
CA GLN A 42 -5.56 5.84 8.53
C GLN A 42 -4.40 5.24 7.73
N GLU A 43 -3.88 4.10 8.18
CA GLU A 43 -2.82 3.37 7.48
C GLU A 43 -3.29 2.94 6.07
N GLY A 44 -4.52 2.44 5.95
CA GLY A 44 -5.11 2.06 4.68
C GLY A 44 -5.19 3.22 3.68
N LEU A 45 -5.55 4.43 4.13
CA LEU A 45 -5.55 5.63 3.28
C LEU A 45 -4.16 6.00 2.78
N GLU A 46 -3.14 5.90 3.63
CA GLU A 46 -1.76 6.19 3.27
C GLU A 46 -1.22 5.18 2.24
N LEU A 47 -1.48 3.88 2.46
CA LEU A 47 -1.10 2.82 1.54
C LEU A 47 -1.83 2.94 0.20
N LEU A 48 -3.13 3.27 0.21
CA LEU A 48 -3.90 3.52 -1.00
C LEU A 48 -3.31 4.67 -1.80
N LYS A 49 -2.97 5.78 -1.14
CA LYS A 49 -2.33 6.94 -1.77
C LYS A 49 -0.99 6.53 -2.40
N PHE A 50 -0.15 5.82 -1.65
CA PHE A 50 1.14 5.34 -2.14
C PHE A 50 1.00 4.45 -3.39
N CYS A 51 0.12 3.45 -3.33
CA CYS A 51 -0.11 2.51 -4.42
C CYS A 51 -0.58 3.25 -5.68
N ARG A 52 -1.55 4.17 -5.55
CA ARG A 52 -2.03 4.99 -6.66
C ARG A 52 -0.93 5.85 -7.26
N THR A 53 -0.10 6.49 -6.44
CA THR A 53 1.03 7.28 -6.93
C THR A 53 1.99 6.42 -7.74
N LYS A 54 2.31 5.20 -7.28
CA LYS A 54 3.22 4.30 -8.01
C LYS A 54 2.64 3.79 -9.33
N LEU A 55 1.35 3.49 -9.38
CA LEU A 55 0.67 3.14 -10.63
C LEU A 55 0.70 4.31 -11.62
N ASN A 56 0.33 5.52 -11.18
CA ASN A 56 0.36 6.71 -12.02
C ASN A 56 1.77 7.02 -12.56
N GLU A 57 2.81 6.93 -11.71
CA GLU A 57 4.21 7.09 -12.13
C GLU A 57 4.60 6.06 -13.21
N THR A 58 4.09 4.83 -13.09
CA THR A 58 4.38 3.74 -14.01
C THR A 58 3.65 3.94 -15.34
N GLU A 59 2.37 4.29 -15.29
CA GLU A 59 1.58 4.64 -16.48
C GLU A 59 2.21 5.79 -17.26
N LEU A 60 2.62 6.88 -16.59
CA LEU A 60 3.30 8.00 -17.23
C LEU A 60 4.61 7.60 -17.92
N LYS A 61 5.38 6.68 -17.34
CA LYS A 61 6.60 6.15 -17.97
C LYS A 61 6.26 5.32 -19.22
N ILE A 62 5.23 4.48 -19.15
CA ILE A 62 4.77 3.68 -20.28
C ILE A 62 4.31 4.58 -21.42
N GLU A 63 3.52 5.62 -21.13
CA GLU A 63 3.04 6.56 -22.15
C GLU A 63 4.18 7.34 -22.82
N LYS A 64 5.23 7.72 -22.07
CA LYS A 64 6.43 8.34 -22.67
C LYS A 64 7.15 7.42 -23.64
N ILE A 65 7.30 6.14 -23.28
CA ILE A 65 7.92 5.13 -24.15
C ILE A 65 7.06 4.89 -25.41
N LYS A 66 5.74 4.78 -25.27
CA LYS A 66 4.82 4.63 -26.41
C LYS A 66 4.85 5.83 -27.35
N ALA A 67 5.03 7.04 -26.81
CA ALA A 67 5.08 8.28 -27.58
C ALA A 67 6.39 8.45 -28.39
N GLY A 68 7.32 7.49 -28.35
CA GLY A 68 8.52 7.49 -29.19
C GLY A 68 9.69 8.30 -28.62
N GLN A 69 9.79 8.43 -27.29
CA GLN A 69 11.03 8.84 -26.59
C GLN A 69 11.79 7.62 -26.09
#